data_AF-A0AA35SPR9-F1
#
_entry.id   AF-A0AA35SPR9-F1
#
_cell.length_a   1.000
_cell.length_b   1.000
_cell.length_c   1.000
_cell.angle_alpha   90.00
_cell.angle_beta   90.00
_cell.angle_gamma   90.00
#
_symmetry.space_group_name_H-M   'P 1'
#
loop_
_entity.id
_entity.type
_entity.pdbx_description
1 polymer ?
#
loop_
_entity_poly.entity_id
_entity_poly.type
_entity_poly.pdbx_seq_one_letter_code
_entity_poly.pdbx_strand_id
1 'polypeptide(L)'
;MLGVLWRGKEPLAVLWGAVKIVCRNYGSWSHNLDFDVVVVGGGHAGIEAAAAASRVGSRVVLITQKLSTIGEMSCNPSFGGIGKGHLMREIDALDGLCAKICDKSAIQFRVLNRSKGPAVWGIRAQIDRDMYKKNMQDVVSSTPGLEMMEDSVEDIMLQPSSSCQRVAGVHLASGKSLKCKAVVITTGTFLNGKIYIGLESFPAGRRGDAPSIALASVLDDAGFLLRRLKTGTPPRIDERTVDFRYLERQFGDKPPIPFSFLNLKDGFQCERQVPCFLTQTNAATHKIVADNLHLNRHILEEVTGPRSDSVTGIFYCISL
;
A
#
# COMPACT_ATOMS: atom_id res chain seq x y z
N MET A 1 0.03 2.59 -10.85
CA MET A 1 1.36 2.64 -11.49
C MET A 1 2.24 1.70 -10.66
N LEU A 2 2.13 0.40 -10.91
CA LEU A 2 3.24 -0.50 -10.65
C LEU A 2 4.25 -0.17 -11.75
N GLY A 3 5.44 0.27 -11.37
CA GLY A 3 6.51 0.46 -12.34
C GLY A 3 6.89 -0.89 -12.91
N VAL A 4 6.46 -1.18 -14.14
CA VAL A 4 7.11 -2.20 -14.96
C VAL A 4 8.43 -1.58 -15.39
N LEU A 5 9.52 -1.99 -14.75
CA LEU A 5 10.86 -1.56 -15.12
C LEU A 5 11.25 -2.32 -16.40
N TRP A 6 11.10 -1.66 -17.55
CA TRP A 6 11.69 -2.13 -18.79
C TRP A 6 13.18 -1.79 -18.78
N ARG A 7 14.03 -2.81 -18.88
CA ARG A 7 15.49 -2.67 -18.79
C ARG A 7 16.06 -2.36 -20.18
N GLY A 8 16.64 -1.17 -20.33
CA GLY A 8 17.39 -0.76 -21.50
C GLY A 8 18.63 -1.65 -21.70
N LYS A 9 18.94 -1.92 -22.98
CA LYS A 9 20.13 -2.63 -23.44
C LYS A 9 21.37 -1.78 -23.13
N GLU A 10 22.15 -2.14 -22.12
CA GLU A 10 23.62 -2.04 -22.11
C GLU A 10 24.22 -2.74 -20.87
N PRO A 11 25.38 -3.41 -21.00
CA PRO A 11 25.94 -4.25 -19.95
C PRO A 11 26.76 -3.42 -18.95
N LEU A 12 26.24 -3.20 -17.76
CA LEU A 12 27.05 -2.74 -16.63
C LEU A 12 27.81 -3.93 -16.04
N ALA A 13 29.14 -3.85 -16.07
CA ALA A 13 30.05 -4.75 -15.40
C ALA A 13 29.59 -4.99 -13.95
N VAL A 14 29.30 -6.25 -13.64
CA VAL A 14 28.88 -6.68 -12.30
C VAL A 14 30.12 -6.66 -11.41
N LEU A 15 30.29 -5.56 -10.67
CA LEU A 15 31.14 -5.54 -9.48
C LEU A 15 30.49 -6.47 -8.43
N TRP A 16 30.96 -7.72 -8.39
CA TRP A 16 30.71 -8.63 -7.27
C TRP A 16 31.43 -8.11 -6.03
N GLY A 17 30.85 -7.09 -5.38
CA GLY A 17 31.15 -6.79 -3.99
C GLY A 17 30.49 -7.87 -3.14
N ALA A 18 31.28 -8.63 -2.39
CA ALA A 18 30.76 -9.59 -1.42
C ALA A 18 29.81 -8.87 -0.45
N VAL A 19 28.52 -9.19 -0.51
CA VAL A 19 27.54 -8.75 0.48
C VAL A 19 27.93 -9.39 1.81
N LYS A 20 28.38 -8.58 2.76
CA LYS A 20 28.73 -9.04 4.11
C LYS A 20 27.44 -9.17 4.91
N ILE A 21 26.73 -10.29 4.74
CA ILE A 21 25.48 -10.54 5.48
C ILE A 21 25.83 -11.11 6.84
N VAL A 22 25.42 -10.41 7.90
CA VAL A 22 25.63 -10.83 9.29
C VAL A 22 24.62 -11.93 9.63
N CYS A 23 25.06 -13.19 9.64
CA CYS A 23 24.29 -14.28 10.27
C CYS A 23 24.26 -14.05 11.78
N ARG A 24 23.09 -13.70 12.33
CA ARG A 24 22.88 -13.74 13.77
C ARG A 24 22.64 -15.19 14.19
N ASN A 25 23.52 -15.73 15.02
CA ASN A 25 23.40 -17.10 15.54
C ASN A 25 22.27 -17.16 16.56
N TYR A 26 21.09 -17.53 16.09
CA TYR A 26 20.02 -17.98 16.96
C TYR A 26 20.12 -19.51 17.08
N GLY A 27 20.16 -20.05 18.31
CA GLY A 27 20.60 -21.42 18.64
C GLY A 27 19.92 -22.60 17.91
N SER A 28 20.29 -23.84 18.24
CA SER A 28 19.82 -25.03 17.52
C SER A 28 18.28 -25.19 17.55
N TRP A 29 17.64 -25.20 16.37
CA TRP A 29 16.19 -25.20 16.24
C TRP A 29 15.61 -26.57 15.83
N SER A 30 14.48 -26.97 16.43
CA SER A 30 13.70 -28.17 16.03
C SER A 30 13.10 -28.06 14.62
N HIS A 31 12.88 -29.20 13.94
CA HIS A 31 12.46 -29.28 12.52
C HIS A 31 10.99 -28.93 12.22
N ASN A 32 10.15 -28.64 13.21
CA ASN A 32 8.73 -28.36 12.97
C ASN A 32 8.51 -26.87 12.66
N LEU A 33 7.74 -26.57 11.61
CA LEU A 33 7.42 -25.20 11.19
C LEU A 33 6.14 -24.72 11.85
N ASP A 34 6.13 -23.47 12.30
CA ASP A 34 4.93 -22.83 12.83
C ASP A 34 3.98 -22.48 11.67
N PHE A 35 4.52 -21.80 10.65
CA PHE A 35 3.79 -21.38 9.44
C PHE A 35 4.57 -21.74 8.17
N ASP A 36 3.87 -21.85 7.05
CA ASP A 36 4.54 -21.93 5.75
C ASP A 36 4.96 -20.54 5.28
N VAL A 37 4.08 -19.55 5.42
CA VAL A 37 4.30 -18.16 4.99
C VAL A 37 3.99 -17.18 6.12
N VAL A 38 4.91 -16.26 6.38
CA VAL A 38 4.67 -15.10 7.25
C VAL A 38 4.51 -13.87 6.37
N VAL A 39 3.43 -13.12 6.54
CA VAL A 39 3.20 -11.85 5.85
C VAL A 39 3.33 -10.70 6.83
N VAL A 40 4.25 -9.77 6.56
CA VAL A 40 4.55 -8.62 7.42
C VAL A 40 3.80 -7.40 6.91
N GLY A 41 2.79 -6.96 7.65
CA GLY A 41 1.99 -5.77 7.39
C GLY A 41 0.56 -6.08 6.91
N GLY A 42 -0.43 -5.50 7.59
CA GLY A 42 -1.86 -5.62 7.26
C GLY A 42 -2.37 -4.62 6.21
N GLY A 43 -1.49 -4.12 5.33
CA GLY A 43 -1.88 -3.24 4.24
C GLY A 43 -2.50 -3.99 3.06
N HIS A 44 -2.99 -3.27 2.05
CA HIS A 44 -3.62 -3.84 0.86
C HIS A 44 -2.79 -4.96 0.19
N ALA A 45 -1.47 -4.76 0.08
CA ALA A 45 -0.57 -5.77 -0.50
C ALA A 45 -0.43 -7.02 0.39
N GLY A 46 -0.32 -6.83 1.71
CA GLY A 46 -0.19 -7.93 2.66
C GLY A 46 -1.45 -8.77 2.73
N ILE A 47 -2.62 -8.15 2.66
CA ILE A 47 -3.91 -8.85 2.64
C ILE A 47 -4.03 -9.74 1.39
N GLU A 48 -3.74 -9.21 0.20
CA GLU A 48 -3.79 -10.02 -1.03
C GLU A 48 -2.74 -11.14 -1.02
N ALA A 49 -1.52 -10.86 -0.54
CA ALA A 49 -0.47 -11.87 -0.44
C ALA A 49 -0.85 -13.00 0.54
N ALA A 50 -1.41 -12.64 1.70
CA ALA A 50 -1.85 -13.60 2.70
C ALA A 50 -3.02 -14.44 2.21
N ALA A 51 -4.04 -13.80 1.60
CA ALA A 51 -5.17 -14.49 1.03
C ALA A 51 -4.76 -15.45 -0.11
N ALA A 52 -3.87 -15.01 -1.01
CA ALA A 52 -3.36 -15.84 -2.09
C ALA A 52 -2.57 -17.05 -1.56
N ALA A 53 -1.66 -16.85 -0.60
CA ALA A 53 -0.90 -17.93 0.01
C ALA A 53 -1.80 -18.93 0.75
N SER A 54 -2.80 -18.45 1.49
CA SER A 54 -3.77 -19.28 2.19
C SER A 54 -4.59 -20.12 1.21
N ARG A 55 -5.00 -19.53 0.08
CA ARG A 55 -5.82 -20.19 -0.93
C ARG A 55 -5.13 -21.35 -1.64
N VAL A 56 -3.80 -21.29 -1.77
CA VAL A 56 -3.00 -22.42 -2.30
C VAL A 56 -2.68 -23.47 -1.23
N GLY A 57 -3.30 -23.38 -0.04
CA GLY A 57 -3.22 -24.39 1.03
C GLY A 57 -2.06 -24.18 2.00
N SER A 58 -1.38 -23.03 2.00
CA SER A 58 -0.32 -22.74 2.96
C SER A 58 -0.91 -22.38 4.32
N ARG A 59 -0.23 -22.74 5.42
CA ARG A 59 -0.51 -22.14 6.73
C ARG A 59 0.14 -20.75 6.77
N VAL A 60 -0.67 -19.71 6.93
CA VAL A 60 -0.22 -18.32 6.83
C VAL A 60 -0.48 -17.58 8.12
N VAL A 61 0.46 -16.74 8.54
CA VAL A 61 0.21 -15.70 9.55
C VAL A 61 0.46 -14.33 8.96
N LEU A 62 -0.52 -13.43 9.10
CA LEU A 62 -0.40 -12.01 8.83
C LEU A 62 -0.10 -11.28 10.13
N ILE A 63 1.09 -10.68 10.22
CA ILE A 63 1.57 -9.96 11.40
C ILE A 63 1.50 -8.47 11.14
N THR A 64 0.85 -7.73 12.03
CA THR A 64 0.76 -6.27 11.92
C THR A 64 0.70 -5.62 13.30
N GLN A 65 1.22 -4.40 13.42
CA GLN A 65 1.28 -3.69 14.70
C GLN A 65 -0.09 -3.42 15.33
N LYS A 66 -1.15 -3.32 14.52
CA LYS A 66 -2.53 -3.10 14.97
C LYS A 66 -3.51 -3.82 14.06
N LEU A 67 -4.19 -4.86 14.55
CA LEU A 67 -5.20 -5.62 13.80
C LEU A 67 -6.37 -4.74 13.37
N SER A 68 -6.72 -3.75 14.20
CA SER A 68 -7.76 -2.76 13.92
C SER A 68 -7.48 -1.90 12.68
N THR A 69 -6.25 -1.90 12.15
CA THR A 69 -5.85 -1.13 10.96
C THR A 69 -5.72 -1.96 9.68
N ILE A 70 -6.03 -3.26 9.74
CA ILE A 70 -6.09 -4.13 8.55
C ILE A 70 -7.10 -3.55 7.56
N GLY A 71 -6.65 -3.30 6.32
CA GLY A 71 -7.49 -2.74 5.26
C GLY A 71 -7.72 -1.22 5.35
N GLU A 72 -6.99 -0.51 6.21
CA GLU A 72 -7.12 0.94 6.37
C GLU A 72 -6.69 1.73 5.11
N MET A 73 -7.58 2.60 4.62
CA MET A 73 -7.34 3.49 3.49
C MET A 73 -6.76 4.84 3.92
N SER A 74 -5.43 4.96 3.93
CA SER A 74 -4.76 6.16 4.45
C SER A 74 -4.85 7.40 3.56
N CYS A 75 -4.97 7.24 2.23
CA CYS A 75 -4.88 8.35 1.27
C CYS A 75 -6.23 8.78 0.69
N ASN A 76 -6.60 8.34 -0.52
CA ASN A 76 -7.87 8.73 -1.14
C ASN A 76 -8.95 7.68 -0.77
N PRO A 77 -10.18 8.05 -0.38
CA PRO A 77 -11.30 7.09 -0.23
C PRO A 77 -11.80 6.60 -1.60
N SER A 78 -10.92 6.07 -2.44
CA SER A 78 -11.28 5.65 -3.79
C SER A 78 -10.36 4.55 -4.32
N PHE A 79 -10.94 3.64 -5.08
CA PHE A 79 -10.21 2.64 -5.87
C PHE A 79 -10.39 2.86 -7.37
N GLY A 80 -9.48 2.29 -8.15
CA GLY A 80 -9.51 2.41 -9.61
C GLY A 80 -9.02 3.76 -10.14
N GLY A 81 -9.50 4.11 -11.34
CA GLY A 81 -8.97 5.14 -12.22
C GLY A 81 -8.40 4.53 -13.50
N ILE A 82 -7.76 5.33 -14.37
CA ILE A 82 -7.33 4.90 -15.71
C ILE A 82 -6.49 3.61 -15.66
N GLY A 83 -5.33 3.62 -15.01
CA GLY A 83 -4.50 2.40 -14.88
C GLY A 83 -4.91 1.49 -13.72
N LYS A 84 -5.34 2.08 -12.61
CA LYS A 84 -5.67 1.32 -11.39
C LYS A 84 -6.93 0.46 -11.56
N GLY A 85 -7.89 0.89 -12.40
CA GLY A 85 -9.11 0.12 -12.67
C GLY A 85 -8.83 -1.18 -13.42
N HIS A 86 -7.86 -1.18 -14.33
CA HIS A 86 -7.39 -2.39 -15.01
C HIS A 86 -6.73 -3.35 -14.02
N LEU A 87 -5.77 -2.87 -13.22
CA LEU A 87 -5.10 -3.67 -12.19
C LEU A 87 -6.09 -4.29 -11.18
N MET A 88 -7.12 -3.54 -10.80
CA MET A 88 -8.19 -4.04 -9.93
C MET A 88 -8.90 -5.25 -10.53
N ARG A 89 -9.20 -5.20 -11.84
CA ARG A 89 -9.83 -6.31 -12.56
C ARG A 89 -8.88 -7.49 -12.74
N GLU A 90 -7.62 -7.25 -13.03
CA GLU A 90 -6.62 -8.32 -13.11
C GLU A 90 -6.48 -9.06 -11.77
N ILE A 91 -6.42 -8.32 -10.65
CA ILE A 91 -6.43 -8.89 -9.30
C ILE A 91 -7.70 -9.72 -9.07
N ASP A 92 -8.87 -9.22 -9.46
CA ASP A 92 -10.14 -9.97 -9.33
C ASP A 92 -10.16 -11.25 -10.17
N ALA A 93 -9.62 -11.21 -11.39
CA ALA A 93 -9.52 -12.39 -12.26
C ALA A 93 -8.61 -13.47 -11.66
N LEU A 94 -7.64 -13.07 -10.84
CA LEU A 94 -6.80 -13.96 -10.03
C LEU A 94 -7.42 -14.30 -8.66
N ASP A 95 -8.73 -14.07 -8.51
CA ASP A 95 -9.53 -14.32 -7.31
C ASP A 95 -9.13 -13.44 -6.10
N GLY A 96 -8.48 -12.30 -6.33
CA GLY A 96 -8.11 -11.34 -5.29
C GLY A 96 -9.33 -10.76 -4.56
N LEU A 97 -9.09 -10.18 -3.38
CA LEU A 97 -10.14 -9.71 -2.47
C LEU A 97 -10.60 -8.28 -2.80
N CYS A 98 -9.67 -7.42 -3.24
CA CYS A 98 -9.84 -5.98 -3.27
C CYS A 98 -11.03 -5.54 -4.11
N ALA A 99 -11.24 -6.10 -5.31
CA ALA A 99 -12.37 -5.75 -6.17
C ALA A 99 -13.72 -6.09 -5.55
N LYS A 100 -13.85 -7.29 -4.98
CA LYS A 100 -15.08 -7.77 -4.33
C LYS A 100 -15.43 -6.90 -3.12
N ILE A 101 -14.44 -6.55 -2.29
CA ILE A 101 -14.64 -5.70 -1.11
C ILE A 101 -14.92 -4.24 -1.52
N CYS A 102 -14.27 -3.74 -2.58
CA CYS A 102 -14.57 -2.43 -3.13
C CYS A 102 -16.03 -2.34 -3.58
N ASP A 103 -16.53 -3.33 -4.33
CA ASP A 103 -17.90 -3.29 -4.82
C ASP A 103 -18.93 -3.28 -3.67
N LYS A 104 -18.68 -4.04 -2.60
CA LYS A 104 -19.51 -4.04 -1.38
C LYS A 104 -19.48 -2.74 -0.60
N SER A 105 -18.42 -1.94 -0.75
CA SER A 105 -18.15 -0.76 0.07
C SER A 105 -18.22 0.54 -0.73
N ALA A 106 -18.57 0.44 -2.01
CA ALA A 106 -18.61 1.58 -2.93
C ALA A 106 -19.85 2.43 -2.70
N ILE A 107 -19.62 3.74 -2.71
CA ILE A 107 -20.66 4.77 -2.56
C ILE A 107 -20.76 5.64 -3.81
N GLN A 108 -19.99 5.36 -4.86
CA GLN A 108 -20.12 5.98 -6.18
C GLN A 108 -19.27 5.20 -7.18
N PHE A 109 -19.80 4.91 -8.37
CA PHE A 109 -19.03 4.35 -9.50
C PHE A 109 -18.98 5.31 -10.67
N ARG A 110 -17.82 5.38 -11.35
CA ARG A 110 -17.65 6.13 -12.60
C ARG A 110 -16.67 5.44 -13.53
N VAL A 111 -16.96 5.49 -14.82
CA VAL A 111 -16.04 5.09 -15.88
C VAL A 111 -15.34 6.34 -16.42
N LEU A 112 -14.04 6.47 -16.15
CA LEU A 112 -13.21 7.51 -16.74
C LEU A 112 -12.97 7.20 -18.22
N ASN A 113 -12.86 8.24 -19.06
CA ASN A 113 -12.67 8.13 -20.51
C ASN A 113 -13.78 7.34 -21.23
N ARG A 114 -15.02 7.39 -20.74
CA ARG A 114 -16.15 6.64 -21.30
C ARG A 114 -16.36 6.88 -22.81
N SER A 115 -16.15 8.12 -23.28
CA SER A 115 -16.29 8.50 -24.69
C SER A 115 -15.14 8.05 -25.61
N LYS A 116 -14.02 7.55 -25.07
CA LYS A 116 -12.82 7.21 -25.84
C LYS A 116 -12.69 5.72 -26.19
N GLY A 117 -13.78 4.97 -26.02
CA GLY A 117 -13.86 3.54 -26.31
C GLY A 117 -13.36 2.64 -25.18
N PRO A 118 -13.79 1.35 -25.14
CA PRO A 118 -13.59 0.46 -23.99
C PRO A 118 -12.13 0.19 -23.61
N ALA A 119 -11.21 0.22 -24.58
CA ALA A 119 -9.80 -0.09 -24.35
C ALA A 119 -9.08 0.91 -23.40
N VAL A 120 -9.64 2.10 -23.21
CA VAL A 120 -9.05 3.14 -22.35
C VAL A 120 -9.94 3.51 -21.15
N TRP A 121 -10.98 2.71 -20.90
CA TRP A 121 -11.90 2.94 -19.80
C TRP A 121 -11.21 2.73 -18.45
N GLY A 122 -11.31 3.73 -17.58
CA GLY A 122 -10.78 3.66 -16.23
C GLY A 122 -11.89 3.54 -15.21
N ILE A 123 -12.27 2.32 -14.81
CA ILE A 123 -13.27 2.14 -13.75
C ILE A 123 -12.73 2.69 -12.45
N ARG A 124 -13.53 3.51 -11.78
CA ARG A 124 -13.20 4.17 -10.52
C ARG A 124 -14.41 4.14 -9.61
N ALA A 125 -14.19 3.93 -8.32
CA ALA A 125 -15.23 4.09 -7.32
C ALA A 125 -14.75 4.92 -6.13
N GLN A 126 -15.66 5.69 -5.55
CA GLN A 126 -15.49 6.23 -4.19
C GLN A 126 -15.96 5.18 -3.21
N ILE A 127 -15.20 5.00 -2.14
CA ILE A 127 -15.38 3.91 -1.18
C ILE A 127 -15.62 4.50 0.21
N ASP A 128 -16.63 3.98 0.91
CA ASP A 128 -16.79 4.22 2.34
C ASP A 128 -15.66 3.52 3.10
N ARG A 129 -14.90 4.30 3.88
CA ARG A 129 -13.69 3.80 4.54
C ARG A 129 -13.98 2.78 5.62
N ASP A 130 -15.01 3.02 6.39
CA ASP A 130 -15.34 2.18 7.53
C ASP A 130 -15.97 0.88 7.05
N MET A 131 -16.85 0.96 6.03
CA MET A 131 -17.40 -0.25 5.40
C MET A 131 -16.30 -1.08 4.72
N TYR A 132 -15.37 -0.46 4.00
CA TYR A 132 -14.27 -1.20 3.36
C TYR A 132 -13.39 -1.90 4.39
N LYS A 133 -12.97 -1.17 5.43
CA LYS A 133 -12.15 -1.72 6.51
C LYS A 133 -12.84 -2.90 7.19
N LYS A 134 -14.11 -2.72 7.58
CA LYS A 134 -14.91 -3.76 8.21
C LYS A 134 -15.05 -4.99 7.31
N ASN A 135 -15.51 -4.81 6.08
CA ASN A 135 -15.71 -5.90 5.13
C ASN A 135 -14.40 -6.65 4.82
N MET A 136 -13.28 -5.94 4.79
CA MET A 136 -11.97 -6.54 4.59
C MET A 136 -11.53 -7.36 5.81
N GLN A 137 -11.68 -6.82 7.02
CA GLN A 137 -11.39 -7.54 8.26
C GLN A 137 -12.25 -8.79 8.41
N ASP A 138 -13.55 -8.70 8.11
CA ASP A 138 -14.48 -9.83 8.14
C ASP A 138 -13.98 -10.96 7.21
N VAL A 139 -13.65 -10.63 5.96
CA VAL A 139 -13.16 -11.64 5.00
C VAL A 139 -11.81 -12.23 5.39
N VAL A 140 -10.86 -11.40 5.82
CA VAL A 140 -9.54 -11.87 6.27
C VAL A 140 -9.69 -12.82 7.47
N SER A 141 -10.51 -12.46 8.46
CA SER A 141 -10.75 -13.29 9.65
C SER A 141 -11.43 -14.62 9.35
N SER A 142 -12.25 -14.67 8.29
CA SER A 142 -12.92 -15.89 7.84
C SER A 142 -12.12 -16.73 6.84
N THR A 143 -10.94 -16.28 6.41
CA THR A 143 -10.14 -16.95 5.38
C THR A 143 -9.49 -18.22 5.96
N PRO A 144 -9.83 -19.42 5.45
CA PRO A 144 -9.28 -20.66 5.99
C PRO A 144 -7.77 -20.75 5.80
N GLY A 145 -7.03 -21.09 6.86
CA GLY A 145 -5.57 -21.23 6.85
C GLY A 145 -4.80 -19.92 7.09
N LEU A 146 -5.51 -18.79 7.27
CA LEU A 146 -4.93 -17.49 7.56
C LEU A 146 -5.17 -17.08 9.01
N GLU A 147 -4.08 -16.99 9.77
CA GLU A 147 -4.08 -16.45 11.13
C GLU A 147 -3.63 -14.98 11.12
N MET A 148 -4.10 -14.21 12.10
CA MET A 148 -3.70 -12.82 12.29
C MET A 148 -3.01 -12.65 13.64
N MET A 149 -1.95 -11.85 13.68
CA MET A 149 -1.21 -11.59 14.91
C MET A 149 -0.92 -10.09 15.06
N GLU A 150 -1.28 -9.55 16.22
CA GLU A 150 -0.89 -8.19 16.61
C GLU A 150 0.52 -8.21 17.19
N ASP A 151 1.53 -7.88 16.38
CA ASP A 151 2.93 -7.75 16.80
C ASP A 151 3.74 -6.96 15.76
N SER A 152 4.99 -6.62 16.07
CA SER A 152 5.93 -6.02 15.14
C SER A 152 7.04 -7.02 14.81
N VAL A 153 7.35 -7.19 13.52
CA VAL A 153 8.49 -8.01 13.09
C VAL A 153 9.73 -7.13 13.13
N GLU A 154 10.71 -7.53 13.94
CA GLU A 154 11.95 -6.75 14.16
C GLU A 154 13.16 -7.39 13.49
N ASP A 155 13.14 -8.71 13.20
CA ASP A 155 14.22 -9.41 12.50
C ASP A 155 13.73 -10.57 11.62
N ILE A 156 14.54 -10.95 10.63
CA ILE A 156 14.31 -12.10 9.76
C ILE A 156 15.42 -13.12 10.04
N MET A 157 15.01 -14.30 10.49
CA MET A 157 15.95 -15.40 10.73
C MET A 157 16.40 -15.98 9.40
N LEU A 158 17.72 -16.03 9.18
CA LEU A 158 18.34 -16.62 8.00
C LEU A 158 19.18 -17.83 8.40
N GLN A 159 19.06 -18.91 7.63
CA GLN A 159 19.91 -20.10 7.76
C GLN A 159 20.91 -20.17 6.59
N PRO A 160 22.16 -20.59 6.84
CA PRO A 160 23.12 -20.89 5.78
C PRO A 160 22.57 -21.96 4.82
N SER A 161 22.83 -21.80 3.53
CA SER A 161 22.53 -22.82 2.52
C SER A 161 23.60 -22.77 1.42
N SER A 162 23.71 -23.85 0.65
CA SER A 162 24.84 -24.11 -0.26
C SER A 162 25.01 -23.10 -1.41
N SER A 163 23.97 -22.34 -1.75
CA SER A 163 23.99 -21.34 -2.83
C SER A 163 23.65 -19.93 -2.35
N CYS A 164 22.63 -19.78 -1.50
CA CYS A 164 22.23 -18.53 -0.87
C CYS A 164 21.66 -18.80 0.52
N GLN A 165 21.65 -17.77 1.38
CA GLN A 165 20.94 -17.84 2.66
C GLN A 165 19.45 -18.04 2.41
N ARG A 166 18.82 -18.84 3.27
CA ARG A 166 17.40 -19.15 3.21
C ARG A 166 16.70 -18.58 4.43
N VAL A 167 15.46 -18.12 4.25
CA VAL A 167 14.61 -17.75 5.38
C VAL A 167 14.36 -18.98 6.26
N ALA A 168 14.49 -18.78 7.58
CA ALA A 168 14.15 -19.75 8.61
C ALA A 168 12.97 -19.27 9.49
N GLY A 169 12.63 -17.97 9.46
CA GLY A 169 11.51 -17.41 10.19
C GLY A 169 11.67 -15.92 10.49
N VAL A 170 10.95 -15.43 11.50
CA VAL A 170 11.00 -14.03 11.97
C VAL A 170 11.11 -13.94 13.49
N HIS A 171 11.73 -12.86 13.98
CA HIS A 171 11.66 -12.45 15.39
C HIS A 171 10.71 -11.27 15.56
N LEU A 172 9.91 -11.34 16.61
CA LEU A 172 8.90 -10.35 16.94
C LEU A 172 9.36 -9.45 18.09
N ALA A 173 8.79 -8.25 18.17
CA ALA A 173 9.05 -7.31 19.26
C ALA A 173 8.67 -7.87 20.63
N SER A 174 7.68 -8.77 20.70
CA SER A 174 7.33 -9.50 21.92
C SER A 174 8.40 -10.48 22.42
N GLY A 175 9.49 -10.69 21.68
CA GLY A 175 10.53 -11.68 21.96
C GLY A 175 10.20 -13.08 21.44
N LYS A 176 9.01 -13.29 20.85
CA LYS A 176 8.65 -14.55 20.19
C LYS A 176 9.39 -14.71 18.87
N SER A 177 9.62 -15.97 18.50
CA SER A 177 10.20 -16.35 17.21
C SER A 177 9.24 -17.28 16.50
N LEU A 178 8.96 -17.03 15.22
CA LEU A 178 8.09 -17.87 14.40
C LEU A 178 8.90 -18.45 13.25
N LYS A 179 8.89 -19.78 13.12
CA LYS A 179 9.57 -20.48 12.03
C LYS A 179 8.67 -20.53 10.81
N CYS A 180 9.24 -20.19 9.65
CA CYS A 180 8.53 -20.28 8.38
C CYS A 180 9.44 -20.55 7.19
N LYS A 181 8.83 -20.98 6.07
CA LYS A 181 9.55 -21.24 4.82
C LYS A 181 9.76 -19.96 3.99
N ALA A 182 8.84 -19.00 4.09
CA ALA A 182 8.86 -17.77 3.32
C ALA A 182 8.32 -16.58 4.11
N VAL A 183 8.83 -15.38 3.81
CA VAL A 183 8.37 -14.12 4.39
C VAL A 183 8.00 -13.16 3.25
N VAL A 184 6.84 -12.52 3.35
CA VAL A 184 6.40 -11.46 2.43
C VAL A 184 6.40 -10.13 3.18
N ILE A 185 7.20 -9.16 2.74
CA ILE A 185 7.35 -7.86 3.42
C ILE A 185 6.46 -6.82 2.73
N THR A 186 5.46 -6.30 3.45
CA THR A 186 4.49 -5.31 2.96
C THR A 186 4.29 -4.16 3.95
N THR A 187 5.40 -3.64 4.46
CA THR A 187 5.47 -2.60 5.51
C THR A 187 4.88 -1.25 5.12
N GLY A 188 4.55 -1.02 3.84
CA GLY A 188 3.93 0.21 3.38
C GLY A 188 4.78 1.44 3.71
N THR A 189 4.20 2.42 4.41
CA THR A 189 4.89 3.66 4.81
C THR A 189 5.61 3.57 6.16
N PHE A 190 5.66 2.38 6.79
CA PHE A 190 6.14 2.21 8.15
C PHE A 190 7.67 2.03 8.23
N LEU A 191 8.28 1.40 7.23
CA LEU A 191 9.72 1.12 7.23
C LEU A 191 10.53 2.42 7.27
N ASN A 192 11.20 2.69 8.40
CA ASN A 192 11.89 3.94 8.68
C ASN A 192 11.04 5.20 8.33
N GLY A 193 9.73 5.12 8.63
CA GLY A 193 8.74 6.14 8.32
C GLY A 193 8.96 7.44 9.07
N LYS A 194 8.70 8.57 8.40
CA LYS A 194 8.81 9.92 8.97
C LYS A 194 7.75 10.83 8.37
N ILE A 195 7.00 11.54 9.22
CA ILE A 195 6.00 12.52 8.82
C ILE A 195 6.64 13.91 8.78
N TYR A 196 6.21 14.72 7.83
CA TYR A 196 6.60 16.13 7.67
C TYR A 196 5.34 16.99 7.64
N ILE A 197 5.30 18.02 8.47
CA ILE A 197 4.22 19.02 8.52
C ILE A 197 4.88 20.40 8.59
N GLY A 198 4.87 21.12 7.47
CA GLY A 198 5.62 22.37 7.35
C GLY A 198 7.12 22.14 7.60
N LEU A 199 7.65 22.80 8.63
CA LEU A 199 9.04 22.63 9.08
C LEU A 199 9.21 21.49 10.10
N GLU A 200 8.13 21.02 10.71
CA GLU A 200 8.19 19.98 11.72
C GLU A 200 8.33 18.61 11.06
N SER A 201 9.03 17.70 11.74
CA SER A 201 9.15 16.33 11.28
C SER A 201 9.36 15.37 12.45
N PHE A 202 8.73 14.20 12.40
CA PHE A 202 8.79 13.22 13.48
C PHE A 202 8.67 11.78 12.94
N PRO A 203 9.31 10.79 13.60
CA PRO A 203 9.24 9.39 13.18
C PRO A 203 7.81 8.84 13.31
N ALA A 204 7.28 8.28 12.24
CA ALA A 204 5.92 7.73 12.18
C ALA A 204 5.68 6.99 10.86
N GLY A 205 4.99 5.86 10.91
CA GLY A 205 4.53 5.17 9.69
C GLY A 205 3.26 5.81 9.12
N ARG A 206 2.34 6.17 10.01
CA ARG A 206 1.14 6.98 9.78
C ARG A 206 0.91 7.85 11.01
N ARG A 207 0.04 8.86 10.92
CA ARG A 207 -0.23 9.74 12.07
C ARG A 207 -0.78 8.91 13.24
N GLY A 208 -0.04 8.85 14.35
CA GLY A 208 -0.41 8.06 15.54
C GLY A 208 0.13 6.61 15.54
N ASP A 209 0.88 6.21 14.51
CA ASP A 209 1.49 4.88 14.41
C ASP A 209 3.02 4.97 14.40
N ALA A 210 3.66 4.11 15.18
CA ALA A 210 5.12 4.02 15.25
C ALA A 210 5.73 3.52 13.92
N PRO A 211 6.94 3.97 13.55
CA PRO A 211 7.66 3.40 12.41
C PRO A 211 8.26 2.02 12.74
N SER A 212 8.56 1.23 11.72
CA SER A 212 9.34 -0.01 11.84
C SER A 212 10.83 0.31 11.60
N ILE A 213 11.62 0.35 12.66
CA ILE A 213 13.03 0.75 12.62
C ILE A 213 13.96 -0.47 12.51
N ALA A 214 13.81 -1.48 13.37
CA ALA A 214 14.77 -2.59 13.39
C ALA A 214 14.74 -3.40 12.09
N LEU A 215 13.53 -3.67 11.55
CA LEU A 215 13.39 -4.35 10.27
C LEU A 215 14.07 -3.59 9.11
N ALA A 216 14.12 -2.25 9.16
CA ALA A 216 14.84 -1.46 8.16
C ALA A 216 16.35 -1.69 8.26
N SER A 217 16.90 -1.69 9.48
CA SER A 217 18.30 -2.03 9.73
C SER A 217 18.64 -3.43 9.27
N VAL A 218 17.75 -4.41 9.49
CA VAL A 218 17.96 -5.80 9.07
C VAL A 218 18.07 -5.94 7.56
N LEU A 219 17.25 -5.20 6.79
CA LEU A 219 17.35 -5.21 5.33
C LEU A 219 18.63 -4.53 4.83
N ASP A 220 19.07 -3.45 5.50
CA ASP A 220 20.32 -2.76 5.19
C ASP A 220 21.53 -3.66 5.48
N ASP A 221 21.55 -4.30 6.66
CA ASP A 221 22.57 -5.27 7.08
C ASP A 221 22.62 -6.50 6.15
N ALA A 222 21.48 -6.88 5.56
CA ALA A 222 21.39 -7.93 4.54
C ALA A 222 21.86 -7.49 3.14
N GLY A 223 22.25 -6.22 2.98
CA GLY A 223 22.81 -5.65 1.75
C GLY A 223 21.79 -5.19 0.73
N PHE A 224 20.52 -4.99 1.12
CA PHE A 224 19.54 -4.39 0.22
C PHE A 224 19.79 -2.89 0.06
N LEU A 225 19.71 -2.40 -1.18
CA LEU A 225 19.74 -0.96 -1.43
C LEU A 225 18.43 -0.32 -0.96
N LEU A 226 18.49 0.40 0.16
CA LEU A 226 17.35 1.15 0.67
C LEU A 226 17.31 2.57 0.10
N ARG A 227 16.15 3.00 -0.39
CA ARG A 227 15.89 4.36 -0.86
C ARG A 227 14.65 4.94 -0.20
N ARG A 228 14.59 6.27 -0.08
CA ARG A 228 13.44 6.96 0.51
C ARG A 228 12.51 7.49 -0.57
N LEU A 229 11.22 7.15 -0.43
CA LEU A 229 10.14 7.75 -1.21
C LEU A 229 9.32 8.66 -0.30
N LYS A 230 8.76 9.72 -0.88
CA LYS A 230 7.90 10.69 -0.18
C LYS A 230 6.56 10.76 -0.91
N THR A 231 5.48 10.82 -0.15
CA THR A 231 4.12 11.05 -0.66
C THR A 231 3.39 12.02 0.26
N GLY A 232 2.47 12.81 -0.30
CA GLY A 232 1.62 13.73 0.44
C GLY A 232 0.20 13.19 0.55
N THR A 233 -0.53 13.66 1.57
CA THR A 233 -1.99 13.48 1.67
C THR A 233 -2.63 14.83 1.94
N PRO A 234 -3.78 15.15 1.32
CA PRO A 234 -4.46 16.42 1.58
C PRO A 234 -5.01 16.45 3.02
N PRO A 235 -5.23 17.65 3.58
CA PRO A 235 -5.94 17.79 4.85
C PRO A 235 -7.36 17.22 4.75
N ARG A 236 -7.92 16.83 5.89
CA ARG A 236 -9.34 16.50 6.02
C ARG A 236 -10.09 17.73 6.52
N ILE A 237 -11.23 18.01 5.90
CA ILE A 237 -12.08 19.15 6.21
C ILE A 237 -13.41 18.65 6.78
N ASP A 238 -13.98 19.40 7.71
CA ASP A 238 -15.30 19.13 8.27
C ASP A 238 -16.37 19.56 7.26
N GLU A 239 -17.21 18.64 6.81
CA GLU A 239 -18.25 18.91 5.82
C GLU A 239 -19.19 20.05 6.22
N ARG A 240 -19.43 20.26 7.53
CA ARG A 240 -20.32 21.31 8.05
C ARG A 240 -19.78 22.71 7.81
N THR A 241 -18.49 22.82 7.50
CA THR A 241 -17.80 24.08 7.22
C THR A 241 -17.70 24.39 5.72
N VAL A 242 -18.23 23.52 4.86
CA VAL A 242 -18.17 23.66 3.41
C VAL A 242 -19.50 24.20 2.87
N ASP A 243 -19.44 25.29 2.12
CA ASP A 243 -20.60 25.79 1.39
C ASP A 243 -20.77 25.07 0.04
N PHE A 244 -21.61 24.04 0.04
CA PHE A 244 -21.86 23.21 -1.15
C PHE A 244 -22.72 23.89 -2.23
N ARG A 245 -23.30 25.07 -1.98
CA ARG A 245 -24.22 25.74 -2.94
C ARG A 245 -23.52 26.16 -4.23
N TYR A 246 -22.23 26.47 -4.14
CA TYR A 246 -21.41 26.97 -5.24
C TYR A 246 -20.56 25.89 -5.90
N LEU A 247 -20.71 24.63 -5.50
CA LEU A 247 -19.89 23.53 -6.00
C LEU A 247 -20.64 22.71 -7.04
N GLU A 248 -19.94 22.34 -8.12
CA GLU A 248 -20.51 21.45 -9.13
C GLU A 248 -20.65 20.03 -8.55
N ARG A 249 -21.86 19.48 -8.62
CA ARG A 249 -22.14 18.11 -8.19
C ARG A 249 -21.80 17.13 -9.31
N GLN A 250 -20.89 16.22 -9.01
CA GLN A 250 -20.51 15.13 -9.89
C GLN A 250 -21.11 13.80 -9.40
N PHE A 251 -22.09 13.29 -10.13
CA PHE A 251 -22.76 12.03 -9.84
C PHE A 251 -22.02 10.82 -10.43
N GLY A 252 -22.34 9.64 -9.90
CA GLY A 252 -21.91 8.36 -10.45
C GLY A 252 -22.69 7.95 -11.71
N ASP A 253 -22.17 6.95 -12.41
CA ASP A 253 -22.76 6.41 -13.63
C ASP A 253 -24.02 5.58 -13.31
N LYS A 254 -24.98 5.55 -14.26
CA LYS A 254 -26.20 4.74 -14.20
C LYS A 254 -26.40 4.00 -15.54
N PRO A 255 -26.37 2.66 -15.58
CA PRO A 255 -26.03 1.76 -14.47
C PRO A 255 -24.54 1.88 -14.06
N PRO A 256 -24.20 1.59 -12.79
CA PRO A 256 -22.81 1.52 -12.34
C PRO A 256 -22.09 0.33 -12.97
N ILE A 257 -20.77 0.43 -13.15
CA ILE A 257 -19.93 -0.70 -13.58
C ILE A 257 -19.08 -1.16 -12.39
N PRO A 258 -19.28 -2.37 -11.87
CA PRO A 258 -18.50 -2.90 -10.77
C PRO A 258 -17.06 -3.26 -11.19
N PHE A 259 -16.18 -3.38 -10.20
CA PHE A 259 -14.83 -3.90 -10.40
C PHE A 259 -14.85 -5.41 -10.62
N SER A 260 -15.54 -6.16 -9.75
CA SER A 260 -15.48 -7.62 -9.76
C SER A 260 -16.28 -8.22 -10.92
N PHE A 261 -15.68 -9.19 -11.61
CA PHE A 261 -16.32 -9.95 -12.67
C PHE A 261 -17.52 -10.77 -12.17
N LEU A 262 -17.52 -11.16 -10.89
CA LEU A 262 -18.64 -11.87 -10.27
C LEU A 262 -19.91 -11.01 -10.16
N ASN A 263 -19.73 -9.70 -10.11
CA ASN A 263 -20.81 -8.71 -10.03
C ASN A 263 -21.23 -8.16 -11.39
N LEU A 264 -20.63 -8.59 -12.50
CA LEU A 264 -20.97 -8.09 -13.85
C LEU A 264 -22.30 -8.61 -14.40
N LYS A 265 -23.02 -9.43 -13.65
CA LYS A 265 -24.35 -9.91 -14.05
C LYS A 265 -25.34 -8.75 -14.16
N ASP A 266 -26.33 -8.92 -15.03
CA ASP A 266 -27.39 -7.94 -15.22
C ASP A 266 -28.07 -7.63 -13.88
N GLY A 267 -28.16 -6.33 -13.56
CA GLY A 267 -28.85 -5.86 -12.37
C GLY A 267 -27.98 -5.51 -11.16
N PHE A 268 -26.64 -5.44 -11.28
CA PHE A 268 -25.81 -4.85 -10.22
C PHE A 268 -26.27 -3.43 -9.90
N GLN A 269 -26.67 -3.21 -8.65
CA GLN A 269 -27.08 -1.91 -8.13
C GLN A 269 -26.13 -1.47 -7.04
N CYS A 270 -25.74 -0.20 -7.09
CA CYS A 270 -25.18 0.49 -5.95
C CYS A 270 -26.33 1.31 -5.34
N GLU A 271 -26.97 0.76 -4.29
CA GLU A 271 -28.18 1.32 -3.70
C GLU A 271 -28.01 2.78 -3.27
N ARG A 272 -26.79 3.15 -2.83
CA ARG A 272 -26.45 4.49 -2.36
C ARG A 272 -25.26 5.07 -3.11
N GLN A 273 -25.53 5.76 -4.22
CA GLN A 273 -24.54 6.60 -4.90
C GLN A 273 -24.59 8.04 -4.40
N VAL A 274 -23.57 8.47 -3.65
CA VAL A 274 -23.40 9.87 -3.21
C VAL A 274 -22.65 10.69 -4.28
N PRO A 275 -22.96 11.98 -4.45
CA PRO A 275 -22.20 12.84 -5.35
C PRO A 275 -20.83 13.21 -4.75
N CYS A 276 -19.86 13.48 -5.64
CA CYS A 276 -18.68 14.26 -5.30
C CYS A 276 -18.92 15.73 -5.67
N PHE A 277 -18.09 16.62 -5.14
CA PHE A 277 -18.16 18.05 -5.41
C PHE A 277 -16.86 18.51 -6.04
N LEU A 278 -16.96 19.26 -7.15
CA LEU A 278 -15.81 19.79 -7.85
C LEU A 278 -15.62 21.27 -7.50
N THR A 279 -14.36 21.66 -7.38
CA THR A 279 -13.92 23.04 -7.18
C THR A 279 -12.55 23.23 -7.84
N GLN A 280 -12.08 24.48 -7.91
CA GLN A 280 -10.82 24.84 -8.53
C GLN A 280 -10.05 25.80 -7.62
N THR A 281 -8.73 25.73 -7.68
CA THR A 281 -7.87 26.74 -7.04
C THR A 281 -7.87 28.02 -7.88
N ASN A 282 -7.48 29.15 -7.27
CA ASN A 282 -7.40 30.44 -7.94
C ASN A 282 -6.06 31.13 -7.66
N ALA A 283 -5.84 32.28 -8.29
CA ALA A 283 -4.60 33.06 -8.17
C ALA A 283 -4.28 33.44 -6.71
N ALA A 284 -5.30 33.69 -5.87
CA ALA A 284 -5.08 33.98 -4.46
C ALA A 284 -4.56 32.74 -3.70
N THR A 285 -5.10 31.54 -3.98
CA THR A 285 -4.57 30.28 -3.44
C THR A 285 -3.11 30.08 -3.86
N HIS A 286 -2.79 30.31 -5.14
CA HIS A 286 -1.43 30.15 -5.66
C HIS A 286 -0.46 31.12 -4.99
N LYS A 287 -0.88 32.37 -4.78
CA LYS A 287 -0.07 33.36 -4.04
C LYS A 287 0.22 32.90 -2.61
N ILE A 288 -0.78 32.40 -1.88
CA ILE A 288 -0.59 31.89 -0.52
C ILE A 288 0.43 30.74 -0.51
N VAL A 289 0.32 29.79 -1.45
CA VAL A 289 1.29 28.69 -1.54
C VAL A 289 2.69 29.23 -1.83
N ALA A 290 2.83 30.10 -2.84
CA ALA A 290 4.11 30.68 -3.25
C ALA A 290 4.80 31.45 -2.11
N ASP A 291 4.06 32.31 -1.41
CA ASP A 291 4.57 33.12 -0.31
C ASP A 291 5.07 32.24 0.86
N ASN A 292 4.56 31.00 1.00
CA ASN A 292 4.85 30.10 2.11
C ASN A 292 5.70 28.87 1.76
N LEU A 293 6.26 28.78 0.54
CA LEU A 293 7.10 27.65 0.12
C LEU A 293 8.29 27.40 1.05
N HIS A 294 8.86 28.47 1.61
CA HIS A 294 9.99 28.44 2.54
C HIS A 294 9.66 27.72 3.87
N LEU A 295 8.38 27.55 4.20
CA LEU A 295 7.92 26.83 5.40
C LEU A 295 7.74 25.33 5.14
N ASN A 296 8.10 24.83 3.95
CA ASN A 296 7.84 23.45 3.58
C ASN A 296 9.13 22.62 3.45
N ARG A 297 9.46 21.90 4.52
CA ARG A 297 10.61 20.97 4.56
C ARG A 297 10.49 19.84 3.54
N HIS A 298 9.28 19.51 3.08
CA HIS A 298 9.05 18.53 2.01
C HIS A 298 9.77 18.91 0.71
N ILE A 299 9.85 20.22 0.41
CA ILE A 299 10.43 20.77 -0.81
C ILE A 299 11.93 21.04 -0.61
N LEU A 300 12.33 21.47 0.59
CA LEU A 300 13.71 21.88 0.89
C LEU A 300 14.70 20.70 1.04
N GLU A 301 14.27 19.55 1.56
CA GLU A 301 15.15 18.40 1.76
C GLU A 301 15.10 17.42 0.58
N GLU A 302 15.84 17.73 -0.49
CA GLU A 302 16.38 16.71 -1.40
C GLU A 302 17.67 16.14 -0.80
N VAL A 303 17.63 14.94 -0.21
CA VAL A 303 18.89 14.33 0.27
C VAL A 303 19.05 12.86 -0.10
N THR A 304 18.01 12.06 -0.33
CA THR A 304 18.20 10.62 -0.67
C THR A 304 17.05 9.99 -1.46
N GLY A 305 16.29 10.83 -2.18
CA GLY A 305 15.30 10.34 -3.15
C GLY A 305 15.93 10.22 -4.53
N PRO A 306 15.35 9.47 -5.48
CA PRO A 306 15.84 9.34 -6.86
C PRO A 306 15.89 10.67 -7.66
N ARG A 307 15.68 11.81 -7.01
CA ARG A 307 15.88 13.16 -7.55
C ARG A 307 17.36 13.56 -7.65
N SER A 308 18.27 12.92 -6.90
CA SER A 308 19.68 13.36 -6.83
C SER A 308 20.58 12.89 -7.97
N ASP A 309 20.18 11.86 -8.73
CA ASP A 309 21.04 11.25 -9.75
C ASP A 309 20.36 11.37 -11.13
N SER A 310 20.92 12.22 -12.00
CA SER A 310 20.96 12.17 -13.47
C SER A 310 19.95 11.27 -14.25
N VAL A 311 18.67 11.26 -13.90
CA VAL A 311 17.62 10.57 -14.65
C VAL A 311 16.71 11.63 -15.28
N THR A 312 16.94 11.93 -16.55
CA THR A 312 16.00 12.68 -17.40
C THR A 312 14.76 11.81 -17.64
N GLY A 313 13.75 11.97 -16.79
CA GLY A 313 12.44 11.31 -16.91
C GLY A 313 11.30 12.27 -16.54
N ILE A 314 10.08 11.94 -16.96
CA ILE A 314 8.87 12.71 -16.57
C ILE A 314 8.65 12.52 -15.06
N PHE A 315 8.80 13.58 -14.28
CA PHE A 315 8.57 13.58 -12.85
C PHE A 315 7.10 13.92 -12.53
N TYR A 316 6.47 13.16 -11.63
CA TYR A 316 5.09 13.39 -11.21
C TYR A 316 5.04 13.92 -9.77
N CYS A 317 4.94 15.24 -9.63
CA CYS A 317 4.71 15.92 -8.35
C CYS A 317 3.21 16.12 -8.12
N ILE A 318 2.70 15.61 -7.00
CA ILE A 318 1.25 15.56 -6.70
C ILE A 318 0.85 16.66 -5.70
N SER A 319 1.81 17.20 -4.94
CA SER A 319 1.54 18.32 -4.02
C SER A 319 1.17 19.57 -4.81
N LEU A 320 0.07 20.21 -4.42
CA LEU A 320 -0.28 21.60 -4.79
C LEU A 320 0.80 22.55 -4.28
#